data_AF-B3RPR0-F1
#
_entry.id   AF-B3RPR0-F1
#
_cell.length_a   1.000
_cell.length_b   1.000
_cell.length_c   1.000
_cell.angle_alpha   90.00
_cell.angle_beta   90.00
_cell.angle_gamma   90.00
#
_symmetry.space_group_name_H-M   'P 1'
#
loop_
_entity.id
_entity.type
_entity.pdbx_description
1 polymer ?
#
loop_
_entity_poly.entity_id
_entity_poly.type
_entity_poly.pdbx_seq_one_letter_code
_entity_poly.pdbx_strand_id
1 'polypeptide(L)'
;MALFGLHQLFLPTVQTSYRLIYFYIVVAVIAAIMLGHDVHVTAQSKGVYVLDQQSLDNPPRKYCTYFNNRLAKRQPQLTNCPWFQENACCTQPEVDLIFADRPLPLNLPPECSRLFDQLMCYICSPDQHLFYNQTRQTLTVCLDFCNQIYSVCQDALWKGLPIKHWYRSGDEFCRARRYDVATHHCMNVTEIIVSSAISNHYCLSIILAMLWGLLYLL
;
A
#
# COMPACT_ATOMS: atom_id res chain seq x y z
N MET A 1 75.42 -41.53 10.32
CA MET A 1 74.88 -40.59 9.32
C MET A 1 73.42 -40.34 9.66
N ALA A 2 73.08 -39.06 9.93
CA ALA A 2 71.75 -38.42 9.89
C ALA A 2 70.57 -39.07 10.65
N LEU A 3 69.65 -38.36 11.31
CA LEU A 3 69.50 -37.00 11.85
C LEU A 3 68.14 -36.99 12.59
N PHE A 4 68.00 -36.05 13.52
CA PHE A 4 66.85 -35.75 14.39
C PHE A 4 65.56 -35.30 13.67
N GLY A 5 64.42 -35.31 14.41
CA GLY A 5 63.34 -34.31 14.26
C GLY A 5 61.94 -34.83 14.64
N LEU A 6 61.45 -34.64 15.88
CA LEU A 6 60.66 -33.49 16.41
C LEU A 6 59.26 -33.27 15.80
N HIS A 7 58.27 -33.63 16.62
CA HIS A 7 57.04 -32.91 16.99
C HIS A 7 56.61 -31.64 16.19
N GLN A 8 55.35 -31.70 15.74
CA GLN A 8 54.34 -30.63 15.56
C GLN A 8 54.67 -29.38 14.73
N LEU A 9 53.82 -29.07 13.75
CA LEU A 9 53.07 -27.80 13.68
C LEU A 9 52.06 -27.80 12.51
N PHE A 10 50.80 -27.66 12.90
CA PHE A 10 49.78 -26.77 12.31
C PHE A 10 49.52 -26.79 10.80
N LEU A 11 48.32 -27.30 10.47
CA LEU A 11 47.55 -26.99 9.27
C LEU A 11 46.98 -25.56 9.35
N PRO A 12 47.18 -24.71 8.31
CA PRO A 12 46.22 -23.65 8.05
C PRO A 12 46.04 -23.44 6.54
N THR A 13 45.31 -24.33 5.84
CA THR A 13 45.00 -24.08 4.41
C THR A 13 43.58 -24.47 4.00
N VAL A 14 42.80 -25.10 4.87
CA VAL A 14 41.44 -25.54 4.52
C VAL A 14 40.38 -24.49 4.88
N GLN A 15 40.63 -23.60 5.83
CA GLN A 15 39.59 -22.70 6.35
C GLN A 15 39.39 -21.40 5.54
N THR A 16 40.40 -20.96 4.79
CA THR A 16 40.34 -19.77 3.92
C THR A 16 39.58 -20.03 2.62
N SER A 17 39.64 -21.24 2.08
CA SER A 17 38.90 -21.63 0.88
C SER A 17 37.40 -21.70 1.13
N TYR A 18 36.94 -22.21 2.27
CA TYR A 18 35.50 -22.18 2.62
C TYR A 18 34.96 -20.76 2.78
N ARG A 19 35.75 -19.82 3.32
CA ARG A 19 35.32 -18.41 3.47
C ARG A 19 35.16 -17.72 2.12
N LEU A 20 36.08 -17.95 1.18
CA LEU A 20 35.98 -17.41 -0.18
C LEU A 20 34.81 -18.06 -0.94
N ILE A 21 34.66 -19.39 -0.84
CA ILE A 21 33.53 -20.10 -1.46
C ILE A 21 32.19 -19.59 -0.91
N TYR A 22 32.09 -19.41 0.41
CA TYR A 22 30.89 -18.86 1.04
C TYR A 22 30.63 -17.41 0.59
N PHE A 23 31.66 -16.57 0.52
CA PHE A 23 31.53 -15.20 0.01
C PHE A 23 31.08 -15.17 -1.45
N TYR A 24 31.65 -16.01 -2.32
CA TYR A 24 31.22 -16.12 -3.72
C TYR A 24 29.80 -16.66 -3.86
N ILE A 25 29.40 -17.64 -3.03
CA ILE A 25 28.02 -18.15 -3.00
C ILE A 25 27.07 -17.05 -2.53
N VAL A 26 27.40 -16.32 -1.46
CA VAL A 26 26.56 -15.22 -0.95
C VAL A 26 26.45 -14.09 -1.96
N VAL A 27 27.55 -13.67 -2.59
CA VAL A 27 27.55 -12.65 -3.65
C VAL A 27 26.79 -13.14 -4.87
N ALA A 28 26.93 -14.41 -5.27
CA ALA A 28 26.17 -14.99 -6.38
C ALA A 28 24.68 -15.12 -6.05
N VAL A 29 24.31 -15.45 -4.81
CA VAL A 29 22.91 -15.49 -4.34
C VAL A 29 22.33 -14.08 -4.26
N ILE A 30 23.08 -13.11 -3.75
CA ILE A 30 22.64 -11.70 -3.74
C ILE A 30 22.52 -11.18 -5.17
N ALA A 31 23.48 -11.45 -6.05
CA ALA A 31 23.41 -11.07 -7.46
C ALA A 31 22.25 -11.79 -8.17
N ALA A 32 21.97 -13.06 -7.86
CA ALA A 32 20.82 -13.80 -8.38
C ALA A 32 19.50 -13.28 -7.82
N ILE A 33 19.45 -12.76 -6.59
CA ILE A 33 18.28 -12.09 -6.02
C ILE A 33 18.08 -10.72 -6.69
N MET A 34 19.17 -9.97 -6.92
CA MET A 34 19.15 -8.66 -7.59
C MET A 34 18.85 -8.75 -9.08
N LEU A 35 19.23 -9.84 -9.75
CA LEU A 35 18.99 -10.08 -11.18
C LEU A 35 17.79 -10.99 -11.46
N GLY A 36 17.25 -11.68 -10.44
CA GLY A 36 16.25 -12.74 -10.58
C GLY A 36 14.90 -12.45 -9.92
N HIS A 37 14.62 -11.20 -9.54
CA HIS A 37 13.29 -10.79 -9.09
C HIS A 37 12.57 -9.92 -10.12
N ASP A 38 12.43 -10.44 -11.35
CA ASP A 38 11.12 -10.39 -12.01
C ASP A 38 10.22 -11.44 -11.33
N VAL A 39 9.89 -11.21 -10.06
CA VAL A 39 8.82 -11.98 -9.41
C VAL A 39 7.52 -11.44 -9.95
N HIS A 40 7.04 -12.13 -10.99
CA HIS A 40 5.63 -12.20 -11.31
C HIS A 40 4.89 -12.69 -10.05
N VAL A 41 4.43 -11.75 -9.23
CA VAL A 41 3.43 -12.03 -8.21
C VAL A 41 2.16 -12.41 -8.98
N THR A 42 1.87 -13.70 -9.10
CA THR A 42 0.50 -14.16 -9.35
C THR A 42 -0.31 -13.90 -8.09
N ALA A 43 -0.62 -12.63 -7.86
CA ALA A 43 -1.85 -12.28 -7.19
C ALA A 43 -2.94 -12.73 -8.15
N GLN A 44 -3.78 -13.68 -7.73
CA GLN A 44 -5.11 -13.82 -8.33
C GLN A 44 -5.94 -12.58 -7.95
N SER A 45 -5.57 -11.41 -8.50
CA SER A 45 -6.50 -10.34 -8.77
C SER A 45 -7.08 -10.62 -10.15
N LYS A 46 -8.37 -10.97 -10.20
CA LYS A 46 -9.11 -10.85 -11.45
C LYS A 46 -9.26 -9.35 -11.75
N GLY A 47 -8.26 -8.83 -12.45
CA GLY A 47 -8.09 -7.43 -12.80
C GLY A 47 -6.71 -7.21 -13.42
N VAL A 48 -6.36 -8.04 -14.41
CA VAL A 48 -5.15 -7.90 -15.20
C VAL A 48 -5.31 -6.66 -16.08
N TYR A 49 -4.74 -5.53 -15.66
CA TYR A 49 -4.30 -4.53 -16.62
C TYR A 49 -3.08 -5.11 -17.31
N VAL A 50 -3.26 -5.52 -18.56
CA VAL A 50 -2.15 -5.80 -19.47
C VAL A 50 -1.38 -4.49 -19.60
N LEU A 51 -0.22 -4.41 -18.94
CA LEU A 51 0.76 -3.37 -19.22
C LEU A 51 1.32 -3.68 -20.62
N ASP A 52 0.74 -3.04 -21.61
CA ASP A 52 1.36 -2.89 -22.92
C ASP A 52 2.73 -2.21 -22.72
N GLN A 53 3.79 -2.77 -23.31
CA GLN A 53 5.18 -2.30 -23.18
C GLN A 53 5.40 -0.88 -23.72
N GLN A 54 4.35 -0.24 -24.23
CA GLN A 54 4.32 1.16 -24.66
C GLN A 54 4.30 2.19 -23.50
N SER A 55 4.14 1.79 -22.23
CA SER A 55 3.91 2.74 -21.12
C SER A 55 5.14 3.16 -20.30
N LEU A 56 6.36 2.73 -20.63
CA LEU A 56 7.55 3.13 -19.87
C LEU A 56 8.06 4.54 -20.24
N ASP A 57 7.65 5.06 -21.40
CA ASP A 57 8.07 6.39 -21.89
C ASP A 57 7.10 7.51 -21.51
N ASN A 58 5.90 7.19 -21.00
CA ASN A 58 4.93 8.17 -20.53
C ASN A 58 3.94 7.48 -19.56
N PRO A 59 4.24 7.41 -18.25
CA PRO A 59 3.31 6.82 -17.29
C PRO A 59 1.96 7.56 -17.40
N PRO A 60 0.81 6.85 -17.33
CA PRO A 60 -0.50 7.49 -17.40
C PRO A 60 -0.52 8.61 -16.38
N ARG A 61 -0.66 9.85 -16.85
CA ARG A 61 -0.58 11.02 -15.97
C ARG A 61 -1.69 10.88 -14.94
N LYS A 62 -1.31 10.65 -13.68
CA LYS A 62 -2.25 10.59 -12.57
C LYS A 62 -2.81 12.00 -12.35
N TYR A 63 -4.04 12.22 -12.79
CA TYR A 63 -4.73 13.49 -12.66
C TYR A 63 -5.80 13.42 -11.58
N CYS A 64 -5.90 14.49 -10.79
CA CYS A 64 -6.86 14.64 -9.71
C CYS A 64 -8.21 15.10 -10.28
N THR A 65 -9.03 14.16 -10.75
CA THR A 65 -10.33 14.46 -11.37
C THR A 65 -11.28 15.25 -10.48
N TYR A 66 -11.19 15.08 -9.15
CA TYR A 66 -11.97 15.86 -8.20
C TYR A 66 -11.57 17.35 -8.22
N PHE A 67 -10.28 17.63 -8.42
CA PHE A 67 -9.71 18.98 -8.38
C PHE A 67 -9.32 19.48 -9.78
N ASN A 68 -10.22 19.29 -10.75
CA ASN A 68 -10.05 19.76 -12.13
C ASN A 68 -8.75 19.30 -12.80
N ASN A 69 -8.40 18.03 -12.60
CA ASN A 69 -7.26 17.37 -13.24
C ASN A 69 -5.89 17.98 -12.92
N ARG A 70 -5.74 18.66 -11.76
CA ARG A 70 -4.41 19.04 -11.26
C ARG A 70 -3.57 17.80 -10.98
N LEU A 71 -2.25 17.97 -10.91
CA LEU A 71 -1.34 16.89 -10.56
C LEU A 71 -1.29 16.69 -9.05
N ALA A 72 -1.17 15.43 -8.63
CA ALA A 72 -0.91 15.07 -7.25
C ALA A 72 0.48 15.58 -6.81
N LYS A 73 0.60 15.95 -5.53
CA LYS A 73 1.81 16.54 -4.94
C LYS A 73 1.99 16.03 -3.52
N ARG A 74 3.21 16.09 -3.01
CA ARG A 74 3.53 15.81 -1.61
C ARG A 74 2.83 16.81 -0.67
N GLN A 75 2.22 16.30 0.40
CA GLN A 75 1.47 17.06 1.41
C GLN A 75 1.78 16.53 2.83
N PRO A 76 2.95 16.87 3.41
CA PRO A 76 3.37 16.35 4.71
C PRO A 76 2.45 16.75 5.88
N GLN A 77 1.69 17.84 5.71
CA GLN A 77 0.75 18.36 6.69
C GLN A 77 -0.65 17.71 6.64
N LEU A 78 -0.84 16.68 5.82
CA LEU A 78 -2.12 15.98 5.68
C LEU A 78 -2.33 15.03 6.87
N THR A 79 -3.11 15.46 7.87
CA THR A 79 -3.34 14.73 9.12
C THR A 79 -4.54 13.80 9.06
N ASN A 80 -5.61 14.19 8.36
CA ASN A 80 -6.85 13.39 8.29
C ASN A 80 -6.73 12.21 7.30
N CYS A 81 -5.84 12.35 6.31
CA CYS A 81 -5.60 11.36 5.26
C CYS A 81 -4.11 11.01 5.15
N PRO A 82 -3.49 10.50 6.23
CA PRO A 82 -2.03 10.38 6.34
C PRO A 82 -1.42 9.44 5.28
N TRP A 83 -2.20 8.47 4.78
CA TRP A 83 -1.75 7.52 3.76
C TRP A 83 -1.35 8.17 2.43
N PHE A 84 -1.79 9.41 2.17
CA PHE A 84 -1.51 10.12 0.93
C PHE A 84 -0.44 11.21 1.07
N GLN A 85 0.22 11.35 2.22
CA GLN A 85 1.18 12.43 2.47
C GLN A 85 2.30 12.53 1.41
N GLU A 86 2.78 11.40 0.89
CA GLU A 86 3.85 11.39 -0.11
C GLU A 86 3.37 11.77 -1.52
N ASN A 87 2.09 11.52 -1.83
CA ASN A 87 1.50 11.84 -3.12
C ASN A 87 -0.02 11.99 -3.00
N ALA A 88 -0.49 13.22 -2.77
CA ALA A 88 -1.90 13.53 -2.55
C ALA A 88 -2.47 14.43 -3.65
N CYS A 89 -3.74 14.18 -3.97
CA CYS A 89 -4.55 15.08 -4.78
C CYS A 89 -5.19 16.22 -3.99
N CYS A 90 -5.30 16.10 -2.68
CA CYS A 90 -5.93 17.07 -1.77
C CYS A 90 -4.88 17.80 -0.92
N THR A 91 -5.28 18.89 -0.27
CA THR A 91 -4.57 19.55 0.82
C THR A 91 -5.40 19.46 2.10
N GLN A 92 -4.77 19.63 3.27
CA GLN A 92 -5.48 19.58 4.54
C GLN A 92 -6.67 20.57 4.61
N PRO A 93 -6.53 21.86 4.22
CA PRO A 93 -7.68 22.79 4.20
C PRO A 93 -8.82 22.35 3.29
N GLU A 94 -8.53 21.70 2.16
CA GLU A 94 -9.59 21.18 1.28
C GLU A 94 -10.33 20.01 1.92
N VAL A 95 -9.61 19.11 2.62
CA VAL A 95 -10.25 18.01 3.37
C VAL A 95 -11.17 18.59 4.45
N ASP A 96 -10.68 19.58 5.20
CA ASP A 96 -11.46 20.23 6.25
C ASP A 96 -12.70 20.93 5.69
N LEU A 97 -12.58 21.64 4.56
CA LEU A 97 -13.69 22.33 3.92
C LEU A 97 -14.73 21.36 3.32
N ILE A 98 -14.29 20.30 2.65
CA ILE A 98 -15.20 19.35 1.98
C ILE A 98 -15.97 18.52 3.02
N PHE A 99 -15.39 18.29 4.20
CA PHE A 99 -15.96 17.41 5.21
C PHE A 99 -16.37 18.10 6.51
N ALA A 100 -16.33 19.44 6.58
CA ALA A 100 -16.73 20.24 7.73
C ALA A 100 -18.10 19.84 8.29
N ASP A 101 -19.07 19.59 7.41
CA ASP A 101 -20.47 19.34 7.77
C ASP A 101 -20.87 17.86 7.71
N ARG A 102 -19.92 16.92 7.79
CA ARG A 102 -20.22 15.48 7.78
C ARG A 102 -20.25 14.93 9.21
N PRO A 103 -21.42 14.92 9.89
CA PRO A 103 -21.52 14.33 11.21
C PRO A 103 -21.21 12.84 11.11
N LEU A 104 -20.23 12.37 11.88
CA LEU A 104 -20.02 10.94 12.06
C LEU A 104 -21.20 10.36 12.88
N PRO A 105 -21.60 9.10 12.63
CA PRO A 105 -22.62 8.45 13.45
C PRO A 105 -22.16 8.38 14.92
N LEU A 106 -23.12 8.43 15.86
CA LEU A 106 -22.83 8.35 17.30
C LEU A 106 -22.52 6.90 17.70
N ASN A 107 -21.67 6.74 18.73
CA ASN A 107 -21.21 5.43 19.24
C ASN A 107 -20.56 4.56 18.14
N LEU A 108 -19.71 5.19 17.34
CA LEU A 108 -19.05 4.53 16.22
C LEU A 108 -17.98 3.54 16.72
N PRO A 109 -18.04 2.24 16.37
CA PRO A 109 -16.94 1.32 16.62
C PRO A 109 -15.64 1.85 15.99
N PRO A 110 -14.46 1.67 16.62
CA PRO A 110 -13.20 2.17 16.07
C PRO A 110 -12.93 1.73 14.62
N GLU A 111 -13.29 0.48 14.32
CA GLU A 111 -13.16 -0.06 12.95
C GLU A 111 -14.11 0.63 11.96
N CYS A 112 -15.34 0.91 12.37
CA CYS A 112 -16.30 1.65 11.55
C CYS A 112 -15.77 3.07 11.26
N SER A 113 -15.26 3.76 12.28
CA SER A 113 -14.63 5.09 12.10
C SER A 113 -13.52 5.05 11.08
N ARG A 114 -12.61 4.08 11.20
CA ARG A 114 -11.49 3.91 10.28
C ARG A 114 -11.95 3.71 8.82
N LEU A 115 -12.99 2.88 8.60
CA LEU A 115 -13.52 2.65 7.25
C LEU A 115 -14.16 3.91 6.67
N PHE A 116 -14.86 4.70 7.51
CA PHE A 116 -15.36 6.01 7.09
C PHE A 116 -14.22 6.96 6.74
N ASP A 117 -13.21 7.12 7.60
CA ASP A 117 -12.06 8.00 7.33
C ASP A 117 -11.39 7.64 6.00
N GLN A 118 -11.22 6.34 5.74
CA GLN A 118 -10.66 5.86 4.49
C GLN A 118 -11.55 6.17 3.28
N LEU A 119 -12.86 5.96 3.39
CA LEU A 119 -13.82 6.33 2.34
C LEU A 119 -13.77 7.84 2.06
N MET A 120 -13.62 8.67 3.09
CA MET A 120 -13.57 10.13 2.98
C MET A 120 -12.30 10.59 2.27
N CYS A 121 -11.19 9.88 2.44
CA CYS A 121 -9.91 10.21 1.80
C CYS A 121 -9.83 9.92 0.29
N TYR A 122 -10.93 9.53 -0.37
CA TYR A 122 -10.97 9.32 -1.83
C TYR A 122 -10.50 10.56 -2.62
N ILE A 123 -10.82 11.76 -2.11
CA ILE A 123 -10.39 13.04 -2.69
C ILE A 123 -8.88 13.29 -2.55
N CYS A 124 -8.16 12.47 -1.80
CA CYS A 124 -6.71 12.58 -1.66
C CYS A 124 -5.96 11.57 -2.53
N SER A 125 -6.63 10.54 -3.04
CA SER A 125 -5.99 9.51 -3.85
C SER A 125 -5.40 10.07 -5.14
N PRO A 126 -4.13 9.73 -5.49
CA PRO A 126 -3.55 10.09 -6.79
C PRO A 126 -4.23 9.34 -7.96
N ASP A 127 -4.96 8.26 -7.66
CA ASP A 127 -5.62 7.40 -8.64
C ASP A 127 -7.12 7.71 -8.81
N GLN A 128 -7.54 8.93 -8.45
CA GLN A 128 -8.93 9.40 -8.57
C GLN A 128 -9.57 9.17 -9.93
N HIS A 129 -8.80 9.33 -11.00
CA HIS A 129 -9.27 9.13 -12.37
C HIS A 129 -9.84 7.72 -12.64
N LEU A 130 -9.49 6.73 -11.81
CA LEU A 130 -9.98 5.36 -11.94
C LEU A 130 -11.40 5.16 -11.41
N PHE A 131 -11.87 6.01 -10.48
CA PHE A 131 -13.12 5.76 -9.75
C PHE A 131 -13.99 7.01 -9.52
N TYR A 132 -13.49 8.21 -9.78
CA TYR A 132 -14.25 9.45 -9.64
C TYR A 132 -14.62 10.04 -11.01
N ASN A 133 -15.92 10.19 -11.23
CA ASN A 133 -16.46 10.76 -12.46
C ASN A 133 -16.68 12.27 -12.30
N GLN A 134 -15.83 13.09 -12.92
CA GLN A 134 -15.91 14.54 -12.82
C GLN A 134 -17.20 15.11 -13.42
N THR A 135 -17.72 14.53 -14.51
CA THR A 135 -18.95 14.99 -15.19
C THR A 135 -20.19 14.78 -14.33
N ARG A 136 -20.29 13.63 -13.67
CA ARG A 136 -21.41 13.28 -12.78
C ARG A 136 -21.20 13.75 -11.34
N GLN A 137 -19.98 14.16 -11.00
CA GLN A 137 -19.53 14.45 -9.64
C GLN A 137 -19.82 13.29 -8.67
N THR A 138 -19.64 12.05 -9.16
CA THR A 138 -19.91 10.82 -8.39
C THR A 138 -18.65 10.01 -8.16
N LEU A 139 -18.53 9.51 -6.92
CA LEU A 139 -17.57 8.49 -6.54
C LEU A 139 -18.18 7.12 -6.83
N THR A 140 -17.39 6.25 -7.46
CA THR A 140 -17.70 4.81 -7.60
C THR A 140 -16.98 4.04 -6.51
N VAL A 141 -17.73 3.38 -5.63
CA VAL A 141 -17.22 2.59 -4.51
C VAL A 141 -17.38 1.11 -4.83
N CYS A 142 -16.39 0.28 -4.48
CA CYS A 142 -16.51 -1.14 -4.73
C CYS A 142 -17.60 -1.78 -3.86
N LEU A 143 -18.39 -2.69 -4.43
CA LEU A 143 -19.46 -3.41 -3.73
C LEU A 143 -18.95 -4.09 -2.45
N ASP A 144 -17.79 -4.74 -2.52
CA ASP A 144 -17.21 -5.43 -1.37
C ASP A 144 -16.82 -4.45 -0.26
N PHE A 145 -16.30 -3.27 -0.62
CA PHE A 145 -15.98 -2.24 0.36
C PHE A 145 -17.24 -1.63 0.98
N CYS A 146 -18.30 -1.43 0.19
CA CYS A 146 -19.61 -1.04 0.69
C CYS A 146 -20.19 -2.06 1.68
N ASN A 147 -20.10 -3.36 1.34
CA ASN A 147 -20.53 -4.44 2.21
C ASN A 147 -19.71 -4.50 3.50
N GLN A 148 -18.40 -4.26 3.42
CA GLN A 148 -17.52 -4.20 4.59
C GLN A 148 -17.88 -3.04 5.52
N ILE A 149 -18.08 -1.83 4.99
CA ILE A 149 -18.51 -0.68 5.79
C ILE A 149 -19.82 -1.02 6.48
N TYR A 150 -20.81 -1.52 5.74
CA TYR A 150 -22.11 -1.84 6.31
C TYR A 150 -22.01 -2.93 7.38
N SER A 151 -21.30 -4.04 7.13
CA SER A 151 -21.21 -5.14 8.11
C SER A 151 -20.62 -4.70 9.45
N VAL A 152 -19.65 -3.79 9.42
CA VAL A 152 -18.99 -3.25 10.62
C VAL A 152 -19.81 -2.13 11.28
N CYS A 153 -20.49 -1.31 10.48
CA CYS A 153 -21.18 -0.10 10.95
C CYS A 153 -22.68 -0.27 11.21
N GLN A 154 -23.30 -1.38 10.84
CA GLN A 154 -24.76 -1.55 10.82
C GLN A 154 -25.46 -1.30 12.17
N ASP A 155 -24.75 -1.48 13.30
CA ASP A 155 -25.28 -1.24 14.65
C ASP A 155 -25.02 0.18 15.17
N ALA A 156 -24.20 0.98 14.49
CA ALA A 156 -23.93 2.36 14.88
C ALA A 156 -25.16 3.26 14.68
N LEU A 157 -25.28 4.30 15.50
CA LEU A 157 -26.46 5.16 15.51
C LEU A 157 -26.36 6.31 14.52
N TRP A 158 -27.26 6.31 13.53
CA TRP A 158 -27.47 7.40 12.60
C TRP A 158 -28.82 8.06 12.87
N LYS A 159 -28.79 9.35 13.24
CA LYS A 159 -30.00 10.12 13.64
C LYS A 159 -30.83 9.41 14.73
N GLY A 160 -30.15 8.81 15.70
CA GLY A 160 -30.77 8.13 16.85
C GLY A 160 -31.23 6.70 16.60
N LEU A 161 -31.11 6.17 15.38
CA LEU A 161 -31.47 4.78 15.05
C LEU A 161 -30.27 4.02 14.46
N PRO A 162 -30.15 2.69 14.67
CA PRO A 162 -29.10 1.90 14.05
C PRO A 162 -29.11 2.02 12.52
N ILE A 163 -27.94 1.99 11.87
CA ILE A 163 -27.82 2.05 10.41
C ILE A 163 -28.64 0.95 9.72
N LYS A 164 -28.68 -0.27 10.28
CA LYS A 164 -29.51 -1.40 9.78
C LYS A 164 -31.00 -1.16 9.79
N HIS A 165 -31.48 -0.15 10.54
CA HIS A 165 -32.88 0.25 10.49
C HIS A 165 -33.24 0.87 9.14
N TRP A 166 -32.29 1.60 8.54
CA TRP A 166 -32.50 2.36 7.31
C TRP A 166 -32.10 1.61 6.04
N TYR A 167 -31.17 0.68 6.14
CA TYR A 167 -30.59 -0.03 5.00
C TYR A 167 -30.45 -1.51 5.31
N ARG A 168 -30.61 -2.36 4.30
CA ARG A 168 -30.55 -3.82 4.42
C ARG A 168 -29.20 -4.40 4.00
N SER A 169 -28.43 -3.66 3.21
CA SER A 169 -27.16 -4.11 2.64
C SER A 169 -26.16 -2.97 2.46
N GLY A 170 -24.90 -3.32 2.19
CA GLY A 170 -23.85 -2.35 1.87
C GLY A 170 -24.09 -1.59 0.56
N ASP A 171 -24.60 -2.26 -0.47
CA ASP A 171 -24.98 -1.62 -1.73
C ASP A 171 -26.01 -0.52 -1.48
N GLU A 172 -27.09 -0.82 -0.74
CA GLU A 172 -28.14 0.15 -0.41
C GLU A 172 -27.58 1.31 0.42
N PHE A 173 -26.75 0.99 1.41
CA PHE A 173 -26.08 1.98 2.27
C PHE A 173 -25.20 2.96 1.46
N CYS A 174 -24.44 2.48 0.49
CA CYS A 174 -23.58 3.31 -0.36
C CYS A 174 -24.38 4.14 -1.36
N ARG A 175 -25.37 3.54 -2.03
CA ARG A 175 -26.23 4.25 -2.98
C ARG A 175 -27.05 5.36 -2.31
N ALA A 176 -27.51 5.13 -1.09
CA ALA A 176 -28.19 6.16 -0.28
C ALA A 176 -27.32 7.38 0.00
N ARG A 177 -25.98 7.25 -0.08
CA ARG A 177 -25.00 8.34 0.03
C ARG A 177 -24.61 8.94 -1.33
N ARG A 178 -25.36 8.61 -2.39
CA ARG A 178 -25.14 9.06 -3.78
C ARG A 178 -23.80 8.60 -4.38
N TYR A 179 -23.31 7.45 -3.92
CA TYR A 179 -22.20 6.78 -4.57
C TYR A 179 -22.71 5.82 -5.64
N ASP A 180 -21.98 5.73 -6.74
CA ASP A 180 -22.11 4.62 -7.66
C ASP A 180 -21.46 3.38 -7.01
N VAL A 181 -22.02 2.21 -7.26
CA VAL A 181 -21.50 0.94 -6.73
C VAL A 181 -21.24 -0.01 -7.89
N ALA A 182 -20.02 -0.51 -7.96
CA ALA A 182 -19.54 -1.39 -9.03
C ALA A 182 -18.61 -2.48 -8.48
N THR A 183 -18.30 -3.48 -9.30
CA THR A 183 -17.33 -4.55 -8.98
C THR A 183 -15.93 -4.29 -9.54
N HIS A 184 -15.81 -3.37 -10.50
CA HIS A 184 -14.56 -2.99 -11.16
C HIS A 184 -14.49 -1.47 -11.32
N HIS A 185 -13.28 -0.92 -11.52
CA HIS A 185 -13.03 0.52 -11.66
C HIS A 185 -13.69 1.35 -10.53
N CYS A 186 -13.40 0.95 -9.30
CA CYS A 186 -14.05 1.46 -8.11
C CYS A 186 -13.04 1.63 -6.99
N MET A 187 -13.36 2.47 -6.01
CA MET A 187 -12.51 2.71 -4.86
C MET A 187 -12.61 1.56 -3.86
N ASN A 188 -11.44 1.05 -3.43
CA ASN A 188 -11.28 0.16 -2.29
C ASN A 188 -10.02 0.55 -1.48
N VAL A 189 -10.03 0.24 -0.19
CA VAL A 189 -8.97 0.58 0.77
C VAL A 189 -7.77 -0.36 0.68
N THR A 190 -7.99 -1.62 0.31
CA THR A 190 -6.91 -2.64 0.25
C THR A 190 -5.76 -2.22 -0.66
N GLU A 191 -6.01 -1.34 -1.63
CA GLU A 191 -5.00 -0.80 -2.54
C GLU A 191 -4.23 0.41 -1.97
N ILE A 192 -4.79 1.14 -1.00
CA ILE A 192 -4.22 2.37 -0.44
C ILE A 192 -3.07 2.09 0.55
N ILE A 193 -3.12 0.96 1.27
CA ILE A 193 -2.18 0.66 2.37
C ILE A 193 -0.91 -0.05 1.84
N VAL A 194 -1.00 -0.80 0.75
CA VAL A 194 0.08 -1.67 0.30
C VAL A 194 1.25 -0.89 -0.34
N SER A 195 0.99 0.27 -0.96
CA SER A 195 2.06 1.08 -1.55
C SER A 195 3.01 1.73 -0.54
N SER A 196 2.58 1.95 0.71
CA SER A 196 3.41 2.61 1.75
C SER A 196 4.20 1.63 2.62
N ALA A 197 3.71 0.39 2.79
CA ALA A 197 4.37 -0.61 3.63
C ALA A 197 5.56 -1.32 2.95
N ILE A 198 5.52 -1.46 1.61
CA ILE A 198 6.56 -2.18 0.85
C ILE A 198 7.86 -1.38 0.76
N SER A 199 7.87 -0.05 0.87
CA SER A 199 9.14 0.69 0.80
C SER A 199 10.01 0.55 2.07
N ASN A 200 9.42 0.36 3.24
CA ASN A 200 10.17 0.41 4.51
C ASN A 200 10.73 -0.95 4.96
N HIS A 201 10.03 -2.06 4.70
CA HIS A 201 10.52 -3.38 5.12
C HIS A 201 11.71 -3.91 4.31
N TYR A 202 11.83 -3.51 3.05
CA TYR A 202 12.92 -3.96 2.17
C TYR A 202 14.22 -3.19 2.45
N CYS A 203 14.13 -1.94 2.90
CA CYS A 203 15.32 -1.16 3.27
C CYS A 203 15.97 -1.69 4.57
N LEU A 204 15.16 -2.02 5.57
CA LEU A 204 15.67 -2.48 6.87
C LEU A 204 16.32 -3.88 6.80
N SER A 205 15.74 -4.78 6.00
CA SER A 205 16.27 -6.13 5.81
C SER A 205 17.61 -6.14 5.07
N ILE A 206 17.80 -5.26 4.07
CA ILE A 206 19.06 -5.11 3.34
C ILE A 206 20.16 -4.54 4.26
N ILE A 207 19.85 -3.53 5.08
CA ILE A 207 20.82 -2.93 6.01
C ILE A 207 21.27 -3.95 7.07
N LEU A 208 20.34 -4.74 7.62
CA LEU A 208 20.68 -5.78 8.60
C LEU A 208 21.54 -6.89 7.99
N ALA A 209 21.27 -7.29 6.74
CA ALA A 209 22.08 -8.28 6.04
C ALA A 209 23.52 -7.78 5.79
N MET A 210 23.69 -6.51 5.41
CA MET A 210 25.03 -5.91 5.23
C MET A 210 25.80 -5.79 6.54
N LEU A 211 25.13 -5.39 7.63
CA LEU A 211 25.75 -5.28 8.95
C LEU A 211 26.17 -6.66 9.50
N TRP A 212 25.35 -7.69 9.32
CA TRP A 212 25.71 -9.06 9.68
C TRP A 212 26.88 -9.60 8.84
N GLY A 213 26.92 -9.30 7.54
CA GLY A 213 28.03 -9.69 6.66
C GLY A 213 29.36 -9.05 7.07
N LEU A 214 29.33 -7.76 7.43
CA LEU A 214 30.50 -7.03 7.94
C LEU A 214 31.01 -7.58 9.28
N LEU A 215 30.10 -7.97 10.18
CA LEU A 215 30.47 -8.54 11.47
C LEU A 215 31.12 -9.93 11.34
N TYR A 216 30.80 -10.67 10.28
CA TYR A 216 31.37 -11.99 10.00
C TYR A 216 32.76 -11.92 9.33
N LEU A 217 33.12 -10.75 8.80
CA LEU A 217 34.39 -10.47 8.11
C LEU A 217 35.48 -9.91 9.04
N LEU A 218 35.08 -9.30 10.17
CA LEU A 218 35.95 -8.87 11.26
C LEU A 218 36.27 -10.05 12.21
#